data_AF-E1JX61-F1
#
_entry.id   AF-E1JX61-F1
#
_cell.length_a   1.000
_cell.length_b   1.000
_cell.length_c   1.000
_cell.angle_alpha   90.00
_cell.angle_beta   90.00
_cell.angle_gamma   90.00
#
_symmetry.space_group_name_H-M   'P 1'
#
loop_
_entity.id
_entity.type
_entity.pdbx_description
1 polymer ?
#
loop_
_entity_poly.entity_id
_entity_poly.type
_entity_poly.pdbx_seq_one_letter_code
_entity_poly.pdbx_strand_id
1 'polypeptide(L)'
;MRFEVPFVPDPAYAALLAANAPAISAVYFRLGPDTPDARLPGTGEVTPQELAEGLRALPDVPRLGLLNASFHAPELLVGDGLRDLVMLLEGYLAAEAITGIVYADQYLLAALSDMSPEVAGMLTAVPSINFRLDRIERLASVLDAAADTHFRPAESVILDRDINRDAARLADVAGEAKQRYPGLRIGLMANEGCLFACPYKNAHDAHIALSRLASCPAGPDLNRDIGCLRAFFDHPERLLASPFLRPEDARRLEGAVDCLKICGRTRPAVDLAAIVRAYLEGRFDGNLLWLLDTQEVLSGRFLLQNDALPGDFFDRTNGCRHQCRECGYCGELAARLLTERELTLPRYGNGNY
;
A
#
# COMPACT_ATOMS: atom_id res chain seq x y z
N MET A 1 13.59 -0.71 -12.73
CA MET A 1 12.86 -0.59 -11.44
C MET A 1 12.42 -1.98 -10.95
N ARG A 2 12.38 -2.24 -9.63
CA ARG A 2 11.75 -3.44 -9.03
C ARG A 2 10.45 -3.10 -8.30
N PHE A 3 9.60 -4.08 -8.04
CA PHE A 3 8.25 -3.87 -7.51
C PHE A 3 7.92 -4.75 -6.31
N GLU A 4 7.40 -4.13 -5.26
CA GLU A 4 6.75 -4.83 -4.15
C GLU A 4 5.25 -4.92 -4.46
N VAL A 5 4.73 -6.14 -4.64
CA VAL A 5 3.39 -6.36 -5.18
C VAL A 5 2.52 -7.15 -4.20
N PRO A 6 1.20 -6.93 -4.16
CA PRO A 6 0.34 -7.73 -3.32
C PRO A 6 0.26 -9.15 -3.87
N PHE A 7 0.15 -10.14 -2.98
CA PHE A 7 -0.11 -11.52 -3.36
C PHE A 7 -1.58 -11.88 -3.09
N VAL A 8 -2.17 -12.57 -4.07
CA VAL A 8 -3.44 -13.28 -3.97
C VAL A 8 -3.22 -14.67 -4.59
N PRO A 9 -3.81 -15.75 -4.03
CA PRO A 9 -3.56 -17.12 -4.48
C PRO A 9 -4.40 -17.44 -5.73
N ASP A 10 -4.07 -16.77 -6.84
CA ASP A 10 -4.61 -17.02 -8.16
C ASP A 10 -3.51 -17.59 -9.08
N PRO A 11 -3.73 -18.73 -9.76
CA PRO A 11 -2.70 -19.35 -10.59
C PRO A 11 -2.19 -18.48 -11.75
N ALA A 12 -3.06 -17.69 -12.39
CA ALA A 12 -2.66 -16.86 -13.52
C ALA A 12 -1.84 -15.65 -13.05
N TYR A 13 -2.21 -15.07 -11.91
CA TYR A 13 -1.44 -14.02 -11.26
C TYR A 13 -0.09 -14.53 -10.74
N ALA A 14 -0.06 -15.70 -10.09
CA ALA A 14 1.19 -16.31 -9.65
C ALA A 14 2.14 -16.59 -10.82
N ALA A 15 1.62 -17.07 -11.95
CA ALA A 15 2.42 -17.26 -13.17
C ALA A 15 2.98 -15.94 -13.72
N LEU A 16 2.20 -14.85 -13.68
CA LEU A 16 2.70 -13.51 -14.04
C LEU A 16 3.87 -13.09 -13.14
N LEU A 17 3.74 -13.26 -11.82
CA LEU A 17 4.80 -12.93 -10.88
C LEU A 17 6.05 -13.78 -11.10
N ALA A 18 5.87 -15.09 -11.31
CA ALA A 18 6.98 -16.02 -11.56
C ALA A 18 7.74 -15.67 -12.84
N ALA A 19 7.02 -15.36 -13.93
CA ALA A 19 7.62 -14.96 -15.19
C ALA A 19 8.42 -13.64 -15.10
N ASN A 20 8.13 -12.81 -14.09
CA ASN A 20 8.75 -11.51 -13.88
C ASN A 20 9.56 -11.43 -12.58
N ALA A 21 9.95 -12.57 -12.00
CA ALA A 21 10.62 -12.63 -10.70
C ALA A 21 11.82 -11.66 -10.53
N PRO A 22 12.70 -11.44 -11.53
CA PRO A 22 13.80 -10.46 -11.41
C PRO A 22 13.31 -9.02 -11.15
N ALA A 23 12.11 -8.67 -11.60
CA ALA A 23 11.49 -7.38 -11.39
C ALA A 23 10.69 -7.29 -10.08
N ILE A 24 10.49 -8.39 -9.35
CA ILE A 24 9.78 -8.39 -8.07
C ILE A 24 10.79 -8.22 -6.93
N SER A 25 10.57 -7.22 -6.06
CA SER A 25 11.40 -6.99 -4.87
C SER A 25 10.90 -7.71 -3.63
N ALA A 26 9.58 -7.90 -3.54
CA ALA A 26 8.89 -8.64 -2.48
C ALA A 26 7.42 -8.86 -2.90
N VAL A 27 6.78 -9.84 -2.28
CA VAL A 27 5.32 -9.95 -2.26
C VAL A 27 4.79 -9.70 -0.87
N TYR A 28 3.62 -9.09 -0.75
CA TYR A 28 2.98 -8.84 0.54
C TYR A 28 1.53 -9.33 0.58
N PHE A 29 1.10 -9.86 1.72
CA PHE A 29 -0.19 -10.55 1.83
C PHE A 29 -0.81 -10.42 3.22
N ARG A 30 -2.13 -10.60 3.30
CA ARG A 30 -2.82 -10.72 4.60
C ARG A 30 -2.54 -12.11 5.16
N LEU A 31 -2.18 -12.20 6.43
CA LEU A 31 -1.87 -13.49 7.09
C LEU A 31 -3.13 -14.36 7.32
N GLY A 32 -4.29 -13.74 7.49
CA GLY A 32 -5.58 -14.41 7.62
C GLY A 32 -6.71 -13.44 7.97
N PRO A 33 -7.97 -13.90 7.97
CA PRO A 33 -9.14 -13.02 8.18
C PRO A 33 -9.12 -12.30 9.52
N ASP A 34 -8.72 -13.00 10.57
CA ASP A 34 -8.69 -12.48 11.94
C ASP A 34 -7.39 -11.74 12.28
N THR A 35 -6.47 -11.62 11.32
CA THR A 35 -5.19 -10.97 11.59
C THR A 35 -5.30 -9.44 11.59
N PRO A 36 -4.49 -8.75 12.41
CA PRO A 36 -4.53 -7.30 12.48
C PRO A 36 -3.97 -6.61 11.22
N ASP A 37 -4.88 -6.30 10.30
CA ASP A 37 -4.54 -5.75 8.99
C ASP A 37 -5.25 -4.41 8.72
N ALA A 38 -4.56 -3.46 8.09
CA ALA A 38 -5.04 -2.12 7.76
C ALA A 38 -6.05 -2.07 6.59
N ARG A 39 -6.79 -3.14 6.34
CA ARG A 39 -7.96 -3.20 5.46
C ARG A 39 -9.06 -4.01 6.15
N LEU A 40 -10.32 -3.74 5.79
CA LEU A 40 -11.44 -4.57 6.23
C LEU A 40 -11.38 -5.97 5.57
N PRO A 41 -11.95 -7.00 6.21
CA PRO A 41 -12.11 -8.29 5.58
C PRO A 41 -13.11 -8.25 4.41
N GLY A 42 -12.81 -9.01 3.36
CA GLY A 42 -13.68 -9.17 2.18
C GLY A 42 -14.52 -10.44 2.25
N THR A 43 -15.51 -10.58 1.35
CA THR A 43 -16.22 -11.85 1.17
C THR A 43 -15.36 -12.83 0.38
N GLY A 44 -15.12 -14.05 0.90
CA GLY A 44 -14.36 -15.09 0.21
C GLY A 44 -12.87 -15.08 0.51
N GLU A 45 -12.47 -14.79 1.75
CA GLU A 45 -11.07 -14.84 2.14
C GLU A 45 -10.50 -16.24 2.12
N VAL A 46 -9.26 -16.29 1.66
CA VAL A 46 -8.50 -17.51 1.45
C VAL A 46 -7.91 -17.95 2.78
N THR A 47 -7.92 -19.25 3.05
CA THR A 47 -7.37 -19.77 4.31
C THR A 47 -5.86 -19.56 4.38
N PRO A 48 -5.26 -19.48 5.59
CA PRO A 48 -3.81 -19.40 5.74
C PRO A 48 -3.06 -20.52 5.04
N GLN A 49 -3.64 -21.73 4.99
CA GLN A 49 -3.06 -22.87 4.29
C GLN A 49 -2.99 -22.65 2.77
N GLU A 50 -4.11 -22.27 2.14
CA GLU A 50 -4.15 -21.99 0.70
C GLU A 50 -3.22 -20.83 0.32
N LEU A 51 -3.11 -19.80 1.17
CA LEU A 51 -2.13 -18.72 1.00
C LEU A 51 -0.69 -19.24 1.06
N ALA A 52 -0.36 -20.06 2.06
CA ALA A 52 0.97 -20.62 2.21
C ALA A 52 1.37 -21.51 1.02
N GLU A 53 0.45 -22.33 0.52
CA GLU A 53 0.67 -23.16 -0.67
C GLU A 53 0.97 -22.30 -1.91
N GLY A 54 0.20 -21.25 -2.14
CA GLY A 54 0.43 -20.32 -3.25
C GLY A 54 1.74 -19.54 -3.13
N LEU A 55 2.08 -19.08 -1.92
CA LEU A 55 3.32 -18.34 -1.64
C LEU A 55 4.57 -19.19 -1.84
N ARG A 56 4.51 -20.46 -1.45
CA ARG A 56 5.61 -21.43 -1.64
C ARG A 56 5.85 -21.75 -3.12
N ALA A 57 4.81 -21.67 -3.95
CA ALA A 57 4.92 -21.89 -5.39
C ALA A 57 5.60 -20.72 -6.13
N LEU A 58 5.74 -19.55 -5.48
CA LEU A 58 6.46 -18.42 -6.06
C LEU A 58 7.98 -18.65 -6.02
N PRO A 59 8.73 -18.07 -6.97
CA PRO A 59 10.20 -18.00 -6.89
C PRO A 59 10.69 -17.40 -5.58
N ASP A 60 11.99 -17.54 -5.32
CA ASP A 60 12.61 -17.01 -4.10
C ASP A 60 12.59 -15.47 -4.09
N VAL A 61 11.52 -14.93 -3.51
CA VAL A 61 11.30 -13.50 -3.29
C VAL A 61 10.86 -13.32 -1.84
N PRO A 62 11.19 -12.18 -1.19
CA PRO A 62 10.71 -11.90 0.15
C PRO A 62 9.17 -11.97 0.22
N ARG A 63 8.65 -12.63 1.25
CA ARG A 63 7.22 -12.86 1.49
C ARG A 63 6.84 -12.17 2.79
N LEU A 64 6.10 -11.07 2.68
CA LEU A 64 5.83 -10.15 3.78
C LEU A 64 4.37 -10.26 4.26
N GLY A 65 4.17 -10.84 5.45
CA GLY A 65 2.87 -10.91 6.10
C GLY A 65 2.47 -9.56 6.72
N LEU A 66 1.24 -9.10 6.51
CA LEU A 66 0.79 -7.81 7.05
C LEU A 66 0.25 -7.94 8.49
N LEU A 67 0.85 -7.17 9.40
CA LEU A 67 0.40 -6.88 10.77
C LEU A 67 0.34 -5.36 10.99
N ASN A 68 -0.25 -4.66 10.01
CA ASN A 68 -0.07 -3.23 9.81
C ASN A 68 -1.26 -2.37 10.24
N ALA A 69 -2.18 -2.93 11.03
CA ALA A 69 -3.19 -2.15 11.74
C ALA A 69 -2.52 -1.15 12.70
N SER A 70 -3.08 0.06 12.79
CA SER A 70 -2.42 1.18 13.48
C SER A 70 -2.38 1.06 15.01
N PHE A 71 -3.26 0.25 15.59
CA PHE A 71 -3.23 -0.08 17.01
C PHE A 71 -3.99 -1.38 17.28
N HIS A 72 -3.71 -1.98 18.43
CA HIS A 72 -4.34 -3.21 18.89
C HIS A 72 -4.95 -3.02 20.28
N ALA A 73 -5.97 -3.79 20.59
CA ALA A 73 -6.50 -3.82 21.95
C ALA A 73 -5.45 -4.46 22.88
N PRO A 74 -5.28 -3.96 24.12
CA PRO A 74 -4.29 -4.48 25.07
C PRO A 74 -4.38 -6.00 25.29
N GLU A 75 -5.57 -6.58 25.18
CA GLU A 75 -5.83 -8.01 25.34
C GLU A 75 -5.09 -8.85 24.29
N LEU A 76 -4.91 -8.32 23.07
CA LEU A 76 -4.12 -8.98 22.03
C LEU A 76 -2.63 -9.02 22.37
N LEU A 77 -2.14 -8.15 23.25
CA LEU A 77 -0.71 -7.98 23.52
C LEU A 77 -0.19 -8.86 24.67
N VAL A 78 -1.06 -9.51 25.43
CA VAL A 78 -0.65 -10.25 26.65
C VAL A 78 -1.35 -11.61 26.84
N GLY A 79 -2.20 -12.03 25.89
CA GLY A 79 -3.10 -13.18 26.07
C GLY A 79 -3.11 -14.19 24.91
N ASP A 80 -4.22 -14.95 24.83
CA ASP A 80 -4.42 -16.02 23.84
C ASP A 80 -4.30 -15.52 22.40
N GLY A 81 -4.80 -14.31 22.10
CA GLY A 81 -4.66 -13.74 20.77
C GLY A 81 -3.20 -13.54 20.33
N LEU A 82 -2.28 -13.23 21.26
CA LEU A 82 -0.85 -13.17 20.93
C LEU A 82 -0.30 -14.56 20.63
N ARG A 83 -0.69 -15.56 21.41
CA ARG A 83 -0.28 -16.96 21.21
C ARG A 83 -0.79 -17.49 19.87
N ASP A 84 -2.05 -17.22 19.54
CA ASP A 84 -2.65 -17.62 18.26
C ASP A 84 -1.91 -16.96 17.09
N LEU A 85 -1.50 -15.68 17.23
CA LEU A 85 -0.71 -15.00 16.21
C LEU A 85 0.70 -15.60 16.08
N VAL A 86 1.35 -15.97 17.18
CA VAL A 86 2.64 -16.69 17.14
C VAL A 86 2.48 -18.03 16.44
N MET A 87 1.48 -18.84 16.80
CA MET A 87 1.20 -20.13 16.17
C MET A 87 0.92 -20.00 14.67
N LEU A 88 0.22 -18.93 14.26
CA LEU A 88 -0.01 -18.62 12.85
C LEU A 88 1.31 -18.34 12.12
N LEU A 89 2.20 -17.52 12.70
CA LEU A 89 3.52 -17.22 12.12
C LEU A 89 4.41 -18.47 12.06
N GLU A 90 4.39 -19.32 13.08
CA GLU A 90 5.07 -20.62 13.08
C GLU A 90 4.59 -21.51 11.93
N GLY A 91 3.28 -21.57 11.69
CA GLY A 91 2.70 -22.31 10.57
C GLY A 91 3.22 -21.81 9.21
N TYR A 92 3.28 -20.49 9.02
CA TYR A 92 3.84 -19.91 7.79
C TYR A 92 5.36 -20.14 7.66
N LEU A 93 6.11 -20.09 8.77
CA LEU A 93 7.55 -20.38 8.78
C LEU A 93 7.82 -21.85 8.42
N ALA A 94 7.07 -22.78 9.02
CA ALA A 94 7.17 -24.21 8.72
C ALA A 94 6.81 -24.54 7.26
N ALA A 95 5.95 -23.73 6.64
CA ALA A 95 5.60 -23.84 5.22
C ALA A 95 6.55 -23.11 4.28
N GLU A 96 7.60 -22.44 4.80
CA GLU A 96 8.53 -21.59 4.03
C GLU A 96 7.82 -20.46 3.26
N ALA A 97 6.67 -20.01 3.77
CA ALA A 97 5.75 -19.10 3.09
C ALA A 97 5.87 -17.64 3.58
N ILE A 98 6.71 -17.36 4.58
CA ILE A 98 6.95 -16.02 5.12
C ILE A 98 8.43 -15.79 5.39
N THR A 99 8.90 -14.57 5.15
CA THR A 99 10.27 -14.15 5.46
C THR A 99 10.33 -12.92 6.37
N GLY A 100 9.21 -12.20 6.49
CA GLY A 100 9.09 -11.04 7.36
C GLY A 100 7.65 -10.59 7.55
N ILE A 101 7.47 -9.63 8.44
CA ILE A 101 6.20 -8.98 8.71
C ILE A 101 6.28 -7.48 8.40
N VAL A 102 5.16 -6.90 7.97
CA VAL A 102 5.00 -5.44 7.90
C VAL A 102 4.16 -4.99 9.07
N TYR A 103 4.75 -4.25 10.00
CA TYR A 103 4.09 -3.85 11.25
C TYR A 103 3.81 -2.35 11.31
N ALA A 104 2.76 -1.94 12.03
CA ALA A 104 2.44 -0.51 12.25
C ALA A 104 2.23 -0.15 13.73
N ASP A 105 2.45 -1.09 14.64
CA ASP A 105 2.32 -0.91 16.08
C ASP A 105 3.55 -1.48 16.79
N GLN A 106 4.31 -0.60 17.44
CA GLN A 106 5.54 -0.99 18.14
C GLN A 106 5.25 -1.85 19.38
N TYR A 107 4.08 -1.69 20.01
CA TYR A 107 3.70 -2.53 21.16
C TYR A 107 3.48 -3.98 20.72
N LEU A 108 2.82 -4.19 19.58
CA LEU A 108 2.65 -5.52 19.01
C LEU A 108 4.00 -6.16 18.66
N LEU A 109 4.91 -5.39 18.05
CA LEU A 109 6.23 -5.91 17.69
C LEU A 109 7.02 -6.35 18.93
N ALA A 110 7.03 -5.54 19.98
CA ALA A 110 7.67 -5.88 21.25
C ALA A 110 7.03 -7.12 21.89
N ALA A 111 5.69 -7.17 21.96
CA ALA A 111 4.98 -8.30 22.53
C ALA A 111 5.28 -9.63 21.79
N LEU A 112 5.29 -9.61 20.45
CA LEU A 112 5.66 -10.78 19.65
C LEU A 112 7.10 -11.22 19.89
N SER A 113 8.03 -10.26 19.93
CA SER A 113 9.44 -10.50 20.23
C SER A 113 9.64 -11.15 21.59
N ASP A 114 8.94 -10.67 22.62
CA ASP A 114 9.07 -11.19 23.98
C ASP A 114 8.40 -12.57 24.15
N MET A 115 7.25 -12.78 23.49
CA MET A 115 6.51 -14.05 23.54
C MET A 115 7.26 -15.18 22.81
N SER A 116 7.84 -14.91 21.64
CA SER A 116 8.60 -15.90 20.88
C SER A 116 9.82 -15.27 20.21
N PRO A 117 10.95 -15.17 20.94
CA PRO A 117 12.24 -14.75 20.38
C PRO A 117 12.70 -15.60 19.20
N GLU A 118 12.31 -16.88 19.16
CA GLU A 118 12.62 -17.80 18.07
C GLU A 118 11.92 -17.37 16.77
N VAL A 119 10.60 -17.19 16.80
CA VAL A 119 9.83 -16.72 15.64
C VAL A 119 10.29 -15.33 15.20
N ALA A 120 10.51 -14.42 16.15
CA ALA A 120 11.02 -13.08 15.85
C ALA A 120 12.40 -13.16 15.16
N GLY A 121 13.33 -13.96 15.68
CA GLY A 121 14.66 -14.15 15.09
C GLY A 121 14.67 -14.73 13.68
N MET A 122 13.58 -15.39 13.27
CA MET A 122 13.39 -15.92 11.92
C MET A 122 12.72 -14.93 10.96
N LEU A 123 12.22 -13.79 11.43
CA LEU A 123 11.44 -12.85 10.62
C LEU A 123 12.11 -11.48 10.55
N THR A 124 12.03 -10.85 9.39
CA THR A 124 12.37 -9.42 9.26
C THR A 124 11.19 -8.56 9.71
N ALA A 125 11.43 -7.52 10.52
CA ALA A 125 10.40 -6.54 10.87
C ALA A 125 10.48 -5.31 9.95
N VAL A 126 9.56 -5.20 9.00
CA VAL A 126 9.48 -4.08 8.06
C VAL A 126 8.50 -3.02 8.57
N PRO A 127 8.95 -1.79 8.85
CA PRO A 127 8.03 -0.70 9.20
C PRO A 127 7.01 -0.44 8.09
N SER A 128 5.73 -0.37 8.47
CA SER A 128 4.66 0.05 7.57
C SER A 128 4.83 1.51 7.15
N ILE A 129 4.43 1.82 5.91
CA ILE A 129 4.26 3.20 5.43
C ILE A 129 3.35 4.04 6.35
N ASN A 130 2.47 3.41 7.14
CA ASN A 130 1.57 4.08 8.07
C ASN A 130 2.32 4.77 9.23
N PHE A 131 3.58 4.44 9.48
CA PHE A 131 4.45 5.25 10.35
C PHE A 131 4.78 6.63 9.75
N ARG A 132 4.47 6.87 8.48
CA ARG A 132 4.73 8.10 7.73
C ARG A 132 6.20 8.50 7.73
N LEU A 133 7.03 7.61 7.20
CA LEU A 133 8.49 7.73 7.16
C LEU A 133 8.93 8.79 6.12
N ASP A 134 8.78 10.06 6.49
CA ASP A 134 8.97 11.22 5.61
C ASP A 134 10.23 12.06 5.95
N ARG A 135 10.96 11.67 6.99
CA ARG A 135 12.21 12.29 7.43
C ARG A 135 13.10 11.30 8.16
N ILE A 136 14.41 11.56 8.16
CA ILE A 136 15.40 10.64 8.72
C ILE A 136 15.21 10.36 10.20
N GLU A 137 14.83 11.35 11.02
CA GLU A 137 14.71 11.16 12.47
C GLU A 137 13.57 10.21 12.82
N ARG A 138 12.48 10.29 12.05
CA ARG A 138 11.36 9.38 12.23
C ARG A 138 11.68 7.97 11.75
N LEU A 139 12.28 7.85 10.55
CA LEU A 139 12.75 6.58 10.03
C LEU A 139 13.69 5.89 11.03
N ALA A 140 14.68 6.64 11.51
CA ALA A 140 15.65 6.14 12.47
C ALA A 140 15.01 5.71 13.78
N SER A 141 14.13 6.54 14.37
CA SER A 141 13.45 6.20 15.61
C SER A 141 12.64 4.90 15.51
N VAL A 142 12.04 4.62 14.35
CA VAL A 142 11.24 3.40 14.14
C VAL A 142 12.15 2.18 13.91
N LEU A 143 13.21 2.33 13.10
CA LEU A 143 14.16 1.25 12.85
C LEU A 143 14.98 0.88 14.10
N ASP A 144 15.43 1.86 14.87
CA ASP A 144 16.19 1.63 16.10
C ASP A 144 15.30 0.92 17.15
N ALA A 145 14.02 1.32 17.27
CA ALA A 145 13.07 0.63 18.15
C ALA A 145 12.77 -0.81 17.70
N ALA A 146 12.78 -1.09 16.40
CA ALA A 146 12.69 -2.47 15.90
C ALA A 146 13.97 -3.27 16.20
N ALA A 147 15.14 -2.63 16.14
CA ALA A 147 16.43 -3.26 16.43
C ALA A 147 16.60 -3.63 17.92
N ASP A 148 15.85 -2.99 18.81
CA ASP A 148 15.77 -3.35 20.23
C ASP A 148 14.94 -4.64 20.48
N THR A 149 14.36 -5.23 19.44
CA THR A 149 13.61 -6.50 19.51
C THR A 149 14.42 -7.68 18.96
N HIS A 150 13.90 -8.90 19.06
CA HIS A 150 14.54 -10.10 18.49
C HIS A 150 14.35 -10.23 16.97
N PHE A 151 13.61 -9.33 16.32
CA PHE A 151 13.40 -9.38 14.87
C PHE A 151 14.67 -9.05 14.08
N ARG A 152 14.79 -9.64 12.89
CA ARG A 152 15.86 -9.29 11.96
C ARG A 152 15.63 -7.87 11.41
N PRO A 153 16.71 -7.08 11.21
CA PRO A 153 16.60 -5.73 10.66
C PRO A 153 15.92 -5.69 9.29
N ALA A 154 15.13 -4.64 9.04
CA ALA A 154 14.51 -4.41 7.74
C ALA A 154 15.56 -4.28 6.63
N GLU A 155 15.41 -5.06 5.55
CA GLU A 155 16.23 -4.92 4.35
C GLU A 155 15.72 -3.84 3.38
N SER A 156 14.45 -3.48 3.52
CA SER A 156 13.81 -2.45 2.71
C SER A 156 12.74 -1.71 3.51
N VAL A 157 12.57 -0.42 3.23
CA VAL A 157 11.49 0.41 3.78
C VAL A 157 10.76 1.15 2.67
N ILE A 158 9.46 1.33 2.84
CA ILE A 158 8.65 2.19 1.98
C ILE A 158 8.46 3.53 2.68
N LEU A 159 8.99 4.60 2.08
CA LEU A 159 8.86 5.95 2.60
C LEU A 159 7.43 6.48 2.44
N ASP A 160 7.14 7.58 3.12
CA ASP A 160 5.80 8.17 3.08
C ASP A 160 5.39 8.59 1.66
N ARG A 161 4.16 8.24 1.28
CA ARG A 161 3.57 8.61 -0.02
C ARG A 161 3.62 10.11 -0.33
N ASP A 162 3.59 10.99 0.67
CA ASP A 162 3.60 12.44 0.47
C ASP A 162 4.94 12.93 -0.11
N ILE A 163 6.02 12.13 -0.05
CA ILE A 163 7.32 12.49 -0.63
C ILE A 163 7.52 12.01 -2.09
N ASN A 164 6.56 11.28 -2.67
CA ASN A 164 6.69 10.71 -4.02
C ASN A 164 7.02 11.73 -5.12
N ARG A 165 6.56 12.97 -4.96
CA ARG A 165 6.80 14.09 -5.89
C ARG A 165 7.59 15.22 -5.24
N ASP A 166 8.47 14.87 -4.31
CA ASP A 166 9.43 15.81 -3.71
C ASP A 166 10.83 15.19 -3.83
N ALA A 167 11.42 15.29 -5.03
CA ALA A 167 12.72 14.67 -5.32
C ALA A 167 13.85 15.20 -4.43
N ALA A 168 13.77 16.46 -3.99
CA ALA A 168 14.75 17.03 -3.07
C ALA A 168 14.67 16.32 -1.71
N ARG A 169 13.47 16.31 -1.10
CA ARG A 169 13.26 15.62 0.18
C ARG A 169 13.51 14.13 0.10
N LEU A 170 13.13 13.49 -1.01
CA LEU A 170 13.44 12.09 -1.27
C LEU A 170 14.95 11.84 -1.28
N ALA A 171 15.73 12.68 -1.99
CA ALA A 171 17.18 12.55 -2.05
C ALA A 171 17.83 12.72 -0.66
N ASP A 172 17.36 13.69 0.13
CA ASP A 172 17.84 13.93 1.49
C ASP A 172 17.58 12.70 2.38
N VAL A 173 16.31 12.27 2.48
CA VAL A 173 15.93 11.15 3.35
C VAL A 173 16.56 9.84 2.90
N ALA A 174 16.57 9.54 1.60
CA ALA A 174 17.17 8.31 1.08
C ALA A 174 18.69 8.31 1.22
N GLY A 175 19.34 9.46 0.99
CA GLY A 175 20.79 9.62 1.13
C GLY A 175 21.24 9.40 2.57
N GLU A 176 20.59 10.08 3.52
CA GLU A 176 20.88 9.92 4.94
C GLU A 176 20.54 8.51 5.45
N ALA A 177 19.43 7.92 5.00
CA ALA A 177 19.06 6.56 5.36
C ALA A 177 20.10 5.54 4.90
N LYS A 178 20.59 5.64 3.65
CA LYS A 178 21.62 4.75 3.10
C LYS A 178 22.98 4.93 3.80
N GLN A 179 23.29 6.12 4.30
CA GLN A 179 24.49 6.37 5.10
C GLN A 179 24.37 5.77 6.50
N ARG A 180 23.23 5.93 7.17
CA ARG A 180 23.00 5.45 8.54
C ARG A 180 22.76 3.94 8.62
N TYR A 181 22.12 3.37 7.61
CA TYR A 181 21.74 1.96 7.53
C TYR A 181 22.29 1.33 6.24
N PRO A 182 23.58 0.94 6.22
CA PRO A 182 24.21 0.35 5.03
C PRO A 182 23.44 -0.88 4.54
N GLY A 183 23.11 -0.90 3.25
CA GLY A 183 22.35 -2.00 2.62
C GLY A 183 20.84 -1.86 2.69
N LEU A 184 20.30 -0.86 3.41
CA LEU A 184 18.87 -0.58 3.43
C LEU A 184 18.38 -0.11 2.04
N ARG A 185 17.42 -0.84 1.49
CA ARG A 185 16.74 -0.48 0.23
C ARG A 185 15.61 0.50 0.52
N ILE A 186 15.48 1.51 -0.32
CA ILE A 186 14.47 2.56 -0.19
C ILE A 186 13.42 2.37 -1.27
N GLY A 187 12.14 2.37 -0.89
CA GLY A 187 11.03 2.30 -1.84
C GLY A 187 9.98 3.37 -1.62
N LEU A 188 9.08 3.49 -2.60
CA LEU A 188 7.95 4.42 -2.59
C LEU A 188 6.64 3.70 -2.92
N MET A 189 5.51 4.28 -2.51
CA MET A 189 4.18 3.73 -2.79
C MET A 189 3.62 4.33 -4.07
N ALA A 190 3.41 3.56 -5.14
CA ALA A 190 3.14 4.13 -6.46
C ALA A 190 1.68 4.56 -6.68
N ASN A 191 0.72 3.64 -6.63
CA ASN A 191 -0.67 3.87 -7.03
C ASN A 191 -1.66 3.98 -5.85
N GLU A 192 -1.25 4.46 -4.68
CA GLU A 192 -2.21 4.63 -3.57
C GLU A 192 -3.27 5.68 -3.90
N GLY A 193 -2.87 6.87 -4.38
CA GLY A 193 -3.80 7.93 -4.78
C GLY A 193 -4.51 8.64 -3.62
N CYS A 194 -3.96 8.61 -2.40
CA CYS A 194 -4.47 9.39 -1.27
C CYS A 194 -4.39 10.90 -1.51
N LEU A 195 -5.16 11.69 -0.75
CA LEU A 195 -4.94 13.14 -0.67
C LEU A 195 -3.51 13.42 -0.21
N PHE A 196 -2.85 14.43 -0.79
CA PHE A 196 -1.59 14.93 -0.26
C PHE A 196 -1.78 15.42 1.19
N ALA A 197 -0.86 15.05 2.08
CA ALA A 197 -0.91 15.39 3.50
C ALA A 197 -2.30 15.12 4.11
N CYS A 198 -2.88 13.96 3.75
CA CYS A 198 -4.29 13.65 4.00
C CYS A 198 -4.68 13.90 5.48
N PRO A 199 -5.58 14.86 5.76
CA PRO A 199 -5.96 15.19 7.14
C PRO A 199 -6.76 14.06 7.80
N TYR A 200 -7.33 13.16 7.00
CA TYR A 200 -8.11 12.03 7.48
C TYR A 200 -7.26 10.80 7.80
N LYS A 201 -5.99 10.72 7.38
CA LYS A 201 -5.23 9.45 7.38
C LYS A 201 -5.15 8.80 8.75
N ASN A 202 -4.81 9.57 9.80
CA ASN A 202 -4.64 9.01 11.15
C ASN A 202 -5.96 8.41 11.66
N ALA A 203 -7.06 9.16 11.55
CA ALA A 203 -8.37 8.70 11.97
C ALA A 203 -8.88 7.55 11.09
N HIS A 204 -8.60 7.59 9.79
CA HIS A 204 -8.95 6.54 8.84
C HIS A 204 -8.28 5.22 9.19
N ASP A 205 -6.96 5.22 9.43
CA ASP A 205 -6.24 4.01 9.83
C ASP A 205 -6.74 3.48 11.17
N ALA A 206 -6.99 4.39 12.14
CA ALA A 206 -7.55 4.04 13.44
C ALA A 206 -8.96 3.45 13.34
N HIS A 207 -9.82 3.98 12.46
CA HIS A 207 -11.16 3.45 12.23
C HIS A 207 -11.12 2.05 11.61
N ILE A 208 -10.20 1.79 10.69
CA ILE A 208 -9.99 0.44 10.15
C ILE A 208 -9.55 -0.51 11.28
N ALA A 209 -8.58 -0.11 12.10
CA ALA A 209 -8.17 -0.92 13.25
C ALA A 209 -9.33 -1.16 14.23
N LEU A 210 -10.11 -0.12 14.56
CA LEU A 210 -11.22 -0.19 15.50
C LEU A 210 -12.37 -1.08 15.01
N SER A 211 -12.70 -1.04 13.72
CA SER A 211 -13.76 -1.87 13.13
C SER A 211 -13.53 -3.38 13.29
N ARG A 212 -12.28 -3.78 13.59
CA ARG A 212 -11.92 -5.17 13.94
C ARG A 212 -12.09 -5.46 15.43
N LEU A 213 -11.97 -4.46 16.30
CA LEU A 213 -12.01 -4.61 17.76
C LEU A 213 -13.41 -4.47 18.34
N ALA A 214 -14.16 -3.51 17.83
CA ALA A 214 -15.57 -3.33 18.11
C ALA A 214 -16.30 -3.64 16.81
N SER A 215 -17.49 -4.26 16.87
CA SER A 215 -18.41 -4.41 15.74
C SER A 215 -18.95 -3.04 15.26
N CYS A 216 -18.04 -2.10 15.02
CA CYS A 216 -18.27 -0.74 14.60
C CYS A 216 -18.10 -0.74 13.07
N PRO A 217 -19.17 -0.46 12.31
CA PRO A 217 -19.08 -0.37 10.86
C PRO A 217 -18.36 0.92 10.46
N ALA A 218 -17.04 0.95 10.59
CA ALA A 218 -16.19 1.97 9.98
C ALA A 218 -15.90 1.52 8.55
N GLY A 219 -16.82 1.85 7.63
CA GLY A 219 -16.78 1.43 6.24
C GLY A 219 -16.36 2.52 5.25
N PRO A 220 -16.30 2.21 3.95
CA PRO A 220 -16.06 3.19 2.89
C PRO A 220 -17.09 4.34 2.89
N ASP A 221 -18.27 4.12 3.43
CA ASP A 221 -19.31 5.14 3.61
C ASP A 221 -18.83 6.35 4.42
N LEU A 222 -18.02 6.13 5.46
CA LEU A 222 -17.48 7.23 6.25
C LEU A 222 -16.59 8.15 5.40
N ASN A 223 -15.73 7.54 4.58
CA ASN A 223 -14.86 8.26 3.66
C ASN A 223 -15.67 8.98 2.56
N ARG A 224 -16.76 8.37 2.10
CA ARG A 224 -17.70 8.92 1.11
C ARG A 224 -18.51 10.11 1.65
N ASP A 225 -19.03 10.02 2.86
CA ASP A 225 -20.02 10.98 3.35
C ASP A 225 -19.37 12.20 4.02
N ILE A 226 -18.25 11.98 4.73
CA ILE A 226 -17.56 13.03 5.50
C ILE A 226 -16.03 13.00 5.42
N GLY A 227 -15.45 12.15 4.57
CA GLY A 227 -13.99 11.96 4.49
C GLY A 227 -13.36 12.34 3.14
N CYS A 228 -12.27 11.63 2.81
CA CYS A 228 -11.43 11.97 1.66
C CYS A 228 -12.11 11.78 0.30
N LEU A 229 -13.04 10.83 0.16
CA LEU A 229 -13.75 10.60 -1.10
C LEU A 229 -14.71 11.75 -1.40
N ARG A 230 -15.41 12.28 -0.39
CA ARG A 230 -16.18 13.52 -0.52
C ARG A 230 -15.28 14.68 -0.95
N ALA A 231 -14.11 14.81 -0.33
CA ALA A 231 -13.18 15.87 -0.67
C ALA A 231 -12.68 15.79 -2.12
N PHE A 232 -12.48 14.60 -2.68
CA PHE A 232 -12.18 14.44 -4.11
C PHE A 232 -13.39 14.78 -4.99
N PHE A 233 -14.60 14.41 -4.57
CA PHE A 233 -15.81 14.70 -5.32
C PHE A 233 -16.10 16.21 -5.38
N ASP A 234 -16.03 16.90 -4.24
CA ASP A 234 -16.28 18.34 -4.12
C ASP A 234 -15.14 19.17 -4.75
N HIS A 235 -13.93 18.61 -4.80
CA HIS A 235 -12.70 19.25 -5.30
C HIS A 235 -11.88 18.30 -6.18
N PRO A 236 -12.32 18.04 -7.43
CA PRO A 236 -11.68 17.06 -8.32
C PRO A 236 -10.24 17.39 -8.70
N GLU A 237 -9.81 18.64 -8.61
CA GLU A 237 -8.42 19.03 -8.81
C GLU A 237 -7.46 18.33 -7.83
N ARG A 238 -7.97 17.91 -6.67
CA ARG A 238 -7.19 17.18 -5.67
C ARG A 238 -6.80 15.79 -6.15
N LEU A 239 -7.55 15.19 -7.08
CA LEU A 239 -7.21 13.89 -7.68
C LEU A 239 -5.82 13.94 -8.32
N LEU A 240 -5.51 15.03 -9.03
CA LEU A 240 -4.23 15.27 -9.71
C LEU A 240 -3.13 15.73 -8.75
N ALA A 241 -3.51 16.44 -7.69
CA ALA A 241 -2.58 16.86 -6.63
C ALA A 241 -2.14 15.71 -5.72
N SER A 242 -2.86 14.58 -5.72
CA SER A 242 -2.44 13.36 -5.02
C SER A 242 -1.03 12.93 -5.45
N PRO A 243 -0.18 12.50 -4.52
CA PRO A 243 1.22 12.21 -4.80
C PRO A 243 1.39 10.81 -5.42
N PHE A 244 0.52 10.40 -6.35
CA PHE A 244 0.68 9.12 -7.05
C PHE A 244 1.86 9.15 -8.02
N LEU A 245 2.38 7.97 -8.35
CA LEU A 245 3.35 7.76 -9.41
C LEU A 245 2.68 6.90 -10.48
N ARG A 246 2.73 7.31 -11.75
CA ARG A 246 2.23 6.46 -12.84
C ARG A 246 3.31 5.47 -13.27
N PRO A 247 2.94 4.40 -14.00
CA PRO A 247 3.92 3.54 -14.66
C PRO A 247 4.94 4.30 -15.52
N GLU A 248 4.50 5.34 -16.22
CA GLU A 248 5.35 6.18 -17.07
C GLU A 248 6.38 6.98 -16.25
N ASP A 249 6.07 7.26 -14.99
CA ASP A 249 6.90 8.06 -14.09
C ASP A 249 7.91 7.20 -13.32
N ALA A 250 7.73 5.87 -13.27
CA ALA A 250 8.60 4.96 -12.53
C ALA A 250 10.09 5.06 -12.94
N ARG A 251 10.36 5.29 -14.22
CA ARG A 251 11.72 5.44 -14.75
C ARG A 251 12.42 6.70 -14.24
N ARG A 252 11.67 7.76 -13.90
CA ARG A 252 12.22 9.02 -13.37
C ARG A 252 12.81 8.86 -11.97
N LEU A 253 12.47 7.76 -11.29
CA LEU A 253 12.91 7.44 -9.93
C LEU A 253 14.04 6.40 -9.91
N GLU A 254 14.45 5.87 -11.07
CA GLU A 254 15.57 4.93 -11.13
C GLU A 254 16.86 5.57 -10.61
N GLY A 255 17.56 4.87 -9.71
CA GLY A 255 18.75 5.37 -9.02
C GLY A 255 18.44 6.20 -7.77
N ALA A 256 17.26 6.81 -7.66
CA ALA A 256 16.82 7.46 -6.42
C ALA A 256 16.26 6.44 -5.42
N VAL A 257 15.49 5.46 -5.93
CA VAL A 257 14.85 4.41 -5.12
C VAL A 257 15.10 3.03 -5.72
N ASP A 258 14.99 2.01 -4.88
CA ASP A 258 15.30 0.62 -5.17
C ASP A 258 14.05 -0.18 -5.58
N CYS A 259 12.86 0.23 -5.13
CA CYS A 259 11.60 -0.39 -5.54
C CYS A 259 10.38 0.56 -5.46
N LEU A 260 9.30 0.16 -6.15
CA LEU A 260 7.98 0.75 -6.00
C LEU A 260 6.99 -0.28 -5.45
N LYS A 261 6.26 0.07 -4.39
CA LYS A 261 5.16 -0.71 -3.86
C LYS A 261 3.87 -0.41 -4.63
N ILE A 262 3.26 -1.45 -5.17
CA ILE A 262 1.99 -1.40 -5.89
C ILE A 262 0.87 -1.75 -4.91
N CYS A 263 -0.19 -0.96 -4.87
CA CYS A 263 -1.42 -1.14 -4.10
C CYS A 263 -2.47 -1.97 -4.85
N GLY A 264 -3.62 -2.23 -4.22
CA GLY A 264 -4.74 -2.91 -4.86
C GLY A 264 -4.96 -4.36 -4.42
N ARG A 265 -4.48 -4.76 -3.24
CA ARG A 265 -4.67 -6.13 -2.72
C ARG A 265 -6.15 -6.54 -2.63
N THR A 266 -7.06 -5.59 -2.46
CA THR A 266 -8.51 -5.85 -2.40
C THR A 266 -9.14 -5.96 -3.78
N ARG A 267 -8.37 -5.82 -4.87
CA ARG A 267 -8.85 -5.98 -6.24
C ARG A 267 -8.91 -7.46 -6.63
N PRO A 268 -9.81 -7.83 -7.55
CA PRO A 268 -9.77 -9.14 -8.19
C PRO A 268 -8.39 -9.42 -8.81
N ALA A 269 -7.98 -10.70 -8.85
CA ALA A 269 -6.68 -11.10 -9.38
C ALA A 269 -6.43 -10.63 -10.82
N VAL A 270 -7.46 -10.58 -11.66
CA VAL A 270 -7.37 -10.08 -13.04
C VAL A 270 -7.02 -8.60 -13.11
N ASP A 271 -7.63 -7.77 -12.26
CA ASP A 271 -7.37 -6.33 -12.19
C ASP A 271 -5.97 -6.09 -11.64
N LEU A 272 -5.61 -6.83 -10.59
CA LEU A 272 -4.28 -6.75 -10.00
C LEU A 272 -3.19 -7.15 -11.01
N ALA A 273 -3.42 -8.20 -11.79
CA ALA A 273 -2.51 -8.60 -12.86
C ALA A 273 -2.35 -7.50 -13.91
N ALA A 274 -3.43 -6.79 -14.28
CA ALA A 274 -3.38 -5.68 -15.22
C ALA A 274 -2.60 -4.47 -14.65
N ILE A 275 -2.82 -4.13 -13.37
CA ILE A 275 -2.07 -3.07 -12.69
C ILE A 275 -0.58 -3.41 -12.66
N VAL A 276 -0.20 -4.62 -12.23
CA VAL A 276 1.20 -5.05 -12.15
C VAL A 276 1.86 -5.04 -13.53
N ARG A 277 1.18 -5.54 -14.57
CA ARG A 277 1.69 -5.46 -15.96
C ARG A 277 1.95 -4.03 -16.40
N ALA A 278 1.04 -3.11 -16.09
CA ALA A 278 1.22 -1.70 -16.46
C ALA A 278 2.53 -1.13 -15.91
N TYR A 279 2.85 -1.42 -14.64
CA TYR A 279 4.11 -1.01 -14.01
C TYR A 279 5.34 -1.73 -14.58
N LEU A 280 5.25 -3.03 -14.85
CA LEU A 280 6.33 -3.79 -15.49
C LEU A 280 6.65 -3.25 -16.90
N GLU A 281 5.62 -2.88 -17.66
CA GLU A 281 5.74 -2.33 -19.01
C GLU A 281 6.08 -0.82 -19.01
N GLY A 282 5.92 -0.15 -17.87
CA GLY A 282 6.13 1.29 -17.73
C GLY A 282 5.09 2.14 -18.48
N ARG A 283 3.90 1.59 -18.73
CA ARG A 283 2.82 2.28 -19.45
C ARG A 283 1.45 1.77 -19.01
N PHE A 284 0.48 2.67 -18.90
CA PHE A 284 -0.92 2.34 -18.70
C PHE A 284 -1.81 3.08 -19.69
N ASP A 285 -2.72 2.35 -20.32
CA ASP A 285 -3.75 2.88 -21.22
C ASP A 285 -5.13 2.64 -20.58
N GLY A 286 -5.83 3.72 -20.22
CA GLY A 286 -7.12 3.65 -19.55
C GLY A 286 -7.36 4.77 -18.53
N ASN A 287 -8.42 4.59 -17.73
CA ASN A 287 -8.81 5.55 -16.71
C ASN A 287 -7.80 5.57 -15.55
N LEU A 288 -7.10 6.69 -15.34
CA LEU A 288 -6.12 6.86 -14.27
C LEU A 288 -6.73 6.56 -12.89
N LEU A 289 -7.98 6.97 -12.65
CA LEU A 289 -8.62 6.72 -11.34
C LEU A 289 -8.77 5.22 -11.07
N TRP A 290 -9.00 4.39 -12.10
CA TRP A 290 -9.10 2.93 -11.93
C TRP A 290 -7.77 2.31 -11.49
N LEU A 291 -6.65 2.85 -11.99
CA LEU A 291 -5.29 2.43 -11.63
C LEU A 291 -4.95 2.75 -10.15
N LEU A 292 -5.52 3.83 -9.61
CA LEU A 292 -5.22 4.35 -8.28
C LEU A 292 -6.13 3.74 -7.20
N ASP A 293 -5.55 3.07 -6.22
CA ASP A 293 -6.27 2.23 -5.26
C ASP A 293 -7.31 3.00 -4.42
N THR A 294 -6.98 4.20 -3.94
CA THR A 294 -7.91 5.06 -3.18
C THR A 294 -8.98 5.67 -4.08
N GLN A 295 -8.62 6.05 -5.31
CA GLN A 295 -9.49 6.82 -6.19
C GLN A 295 -10.37 5.95 -7.07
N GLU A 296 -10.15 4.63 -7.12
CA GLU A 296 -10.87 3.77 -8.03
C GLU A 296 -12.36 3.69 -7.79
N VAL A 297 -12.81 3.83 -6.55
CA VAL A 297 -14.25 3.93 -6.24
C VAL A 297 -14.92 5.08 -7.02
N LEU A 298 -14.15 6.09 -7.43
CA LEU A 298 -14.61 7.21 -8.24
C LEU A 298 -14.47 6.97 -9.75
N SER A 299 -13.82 5.89 -10.20
CA SER A 299 -13.57 5.59 -11.62
C SER A 299 -14.83 5.27 -12.44
N GLY A 300 -15.91 4.87 -11.77
CA GLY A 300 -17.24 4.73 -12.38
C GLY A 300 -17.93 6.08 -12.64
N ARG A 301 -17.58 7.11 -11.87
CA ARG A 301 -18.15 8.47 -11.97
C ARG A 301 -17.27 9.42 -12.76
N PHE A 302 -15.95 9.31 -12.64
CA PHE A 302 -15.00 10.19 -13.30
C PHE A 302 -14.10 9.41 -14.23
N LEU A 303 -13.86 9.98 -15.41
CA LEU A 303 -12.94 9.49 -16.41
C LEU A 303 -11.82 10.49 -16.60
N LEU A 304 -10.59 10.05 -16.35
CA LEU A 304 -9.37 10.76 -16.72
C LEU A 304 -8.50 9.78 -17.48
N GLN A 305 -8.32 9.98 -18.78
CA GLN A 305 -7.42 9.12 -19.56
C GLN A 305 -5.97 9.36 -19.12
N ASN A 306 -5.25 8.28 -18.81
CA ASN A 306 -3.88 8.35 -18.28
C ASN A 306 -2.91 9.03 -19.25
N ASP A 307 -3.07 8.75 -20.54
CA ASP A 307 -2.26 9.29 -21.64
C ASP A 307 -2.60 10.75 -22.00
N ALA A 308 -3.72 11.28 -21.51
CA ALA A 308 -4.09 12.67 -21.70
C ALA A 308 -3.32 13.64 -20.78
N LEU A 309 -2.68 13.12 -19.72
CA LEU A 309 -1.81 13.94 -18.87
C LEU A 309 -0.56 14.40 -19.66
N PRO A 310 -0.13 15.66 -19.49
CA PRO A 310 1.06 16.18 -20.15
C PRO A 310 2.30 15.32 -19.88
N GLY A 311 3.19 15.19 -20.87
CA GLY A 311 4.44 14.43 -20.73
C GLY A 311 5.37 14.98 -19.65
N ASP A 312 5.26 16.27 -19.34
CA ASP A 312 5.98 16.98 -18.28
C ASP A 312 5.22 17.02 -16.94
N PHE A 313 4.09 16.31 -16.79
CA PHE A 313 3.26 16.35 -15.59
C PHE A 313 4.05 16.02 -14.31
N PHE A 314 4.89 14.98 -14.35
CA PHE A 314 5.75 14.63 -13.22
C PHE A 314 6.73 15.77 -12.91
N ASP A 315 7.41 16.31 -13.92
CA ASP A 315 8.41 17.36 -13.73
C ASP A 315 7.78 18.66 -13.20
N ARG A 316 6.54 18.96 -13.62
CA ARG A 316 5.75 20.09 -13.12
C ARG A 316 5.25 19.93 -11.70
N THR A 317 4.99 18.70 -11.27
CA THR A 317 4.45 18.41 -9.94
C THR A 317 5.53 17.97 -8.95
N ASN A 318 6.75 17.72 -9.42
CA ASN A 318 7.92 17.48 -8.59
C ASN A 318 8.36 18.77 -7.87
N GLY A 319 8.46 18.74 -6.54
CA GLY A 319 8.70 19.91 -5.71
C GLY A 319 7.49 20.83 -5.58
N CYS A 320 6.28 20.32 -5.82
CA CYS A 320 5.04 21.08 -5.63
C CYS A 320 4.96 21.62 -4.19
N ARG A 321 4.68 22.92 -4.05
CA ARG A 321 4.51 23.57 -2.74
C ARG A 321 3.09 23.49 -2.20
N HIS A 322 2.17 22.89 -2.95
CA HIS A 322 0.75 22.76 -2.63
C HIS A 322 0.03 24.09 -2.30
N GLN A 323 0.55 25.21 -2.82
CA GLN A 323 -0.09 26.54 -2.78
C GLN A 323 -1.15 26.63 -3.90
N CYS A 324 -2.08 25.67 -3.92
CA CYS A 324 -2.97 25.43 -5.06
C CYS A 324 -3.88 26.61 -5.40
N ARG A 325 -4.23 27.43 -4.40
CA ARG A 325 -5.05 28.65 -4.60
C ARG A 325 -4.37 29.67 -5.51
N GLU A 326 -3.06 29.78 -5.44
CA GLU A 326 -2.26 30.70 -6.26
C GLU A 326 -1.80 30.03 -7.55
N CYS A 327 -1.49 28.73 -7.49
CA CYS A 327 -0.92 27.97 -8.61
C CYS A 327 -1.94 27.60 -9.70
N GLY A 328 -3.14 27.12 -9.33
CA GLY A 328 -4.20 26.76 -10.29
C GLY A 328 -3.97 25.53 -11.18
N TYR A 329 -2.74 25.06 -11.37
CA TYR A 329 -2.36 24.05 -12.38
C TYR A 329 -3.22 22.78 -12.39
N CYS A 330 -3.39 22.11 -11.24
CA CYS A 330 -4.19 20.88 -11.17
C CYS A 330 -5.68 21.16 -11.43
N GLY A 331 -6.17 22.36 -11.09
CA GLY A 331 -7.56 22.77 -11.34
C GLY A 331 -7.82 22.99 -12.83
N GLU A 332 -6.92 23.70 -13.51
CA GLU A 332 -6.97 23.88 -14.96
C GLU A 332 -6.91 22.54 -15.70
N LEU A 333 -6.03 21.64 -15.24
CA LEU A 333 -5.86 20.34 -15.85
C LEU A 333 -7.08 19.44 -15.63
N ALA A 334 -7.64 19.41 -14.42
CA ALA A 334 -8.86 18.68 -14.10
C ALA A 334 -10.04 19.21 -14.92
N ALA A 335 -10.23 20.53 -15.01
CA ALA A 335 -11.32 21.13 -15.79
C ALA A 335 -11.25 20.78 -17.29
N ARG A 336 -10.05 20.54 -17.83
CA ARG A 336 -9.85 20.18 -19.23
C ARG A 336 -9.94 18.68 -19.51
N LEU A 337 -9.45 17.85 -18.60
CA LEU A 337 -9.23 16.42 -18.87
C LEU A 337 -10.18 15.48 -18.13
N LEU A 338 -10.78 15.92 -17.03
CA LEU A 338 -11.66 15.09 -16.21
C LEU A 338 -13.09 15.18 -16.73
N THR A 339 -13.65 14.04 -17.14
CA THR A 339 -15.04 13.94 -17.58
C THR A 339 -15.87 13.24 -16.53
N GLU A 340 -16.96 13.87 -16.10
CA GLU A 340 -17.97 13.22 -15.26
C GLU A 340 -18.91 12.38 -16.12
N ARG A 341 -19.08 11.10 -15.75
CA ARG A 341 -19.98 10.15 -16.41
C ARG A 341 -21.35 10.20 -15.73
N GLU A 342 -22.41 10.26 -16.53
CA GLU A 342 -23.74 9.97 -16.01
C GLU A 342 -23.78 8.53 -15.51
N LEU A 343 -24.33 8.35 -14.29
CA LEU A 343 -24.61 7.02 -13.77
C LEU A 343 -25.73 6.42 -14.62
N THR A 344 -25.39 5.67 -15.66
CA THR A 344 -26.38 4.82 -16.32
C THR A 344 -26.75 3.71 -15.36
N LEU A 345 -27.91 3.84 -14.72
CA LEU A 345 -28.56 2.71 -14.07
C LEU A 345 -28.66 1.58 -15.11
N PRO A 346 -28.33 0.32 -14.76
CA PRO A 346 -28.66 -0.80 -15.62
C PRO A 346 -30.15 -0.70 -15.91
N ARG A 347 -30.53 -0.54 -17.19
CA ARG A 347 -31.93 -0.69 -17.59
C ARG A 347 -32.29 -2.14 -17.28
N TYR A 348 -33.03 -2.36 -16.20
CA TYR A 348 -33.73 -3.62 -15.98
C TYR A 348 -34.65 -3.80 -17.19
N GLY A 349 -34.23 -4.66 -18.13
CA GLY A 349 -35.05 -5.04 -19.26
C GLY A 349 -36.31 -5.70 -18.73
N ASN A 350 -37.45 -5.35 -19.33
CA ASN A 350 -38.74 -5.98 -19.09
C ASN A 350 -38.64 -7.50 -19.34
N GLY A 351 -38.30 -8.26 -18.30
CA GLY A 351 -38.55 -9.68 -18.26
C GLY A 351 -40.05 -9.87 -18.08
N ASN A 352 -40.73 -10.25 -19.16
CA ASN A 352 -42.06 -10.81 -19.07
C ASN A 352 -42.01 -12.03 -18.16
N TYR A 353 -42.92 -12.05 -17.19
CA TYR A 353 -43.20 -13.11 -16.22
C TYR A 353 -43.38 -14.49 -16.86
#